data_AF-A0A8J5PFW2-F1
#
_entry.id   AF-A0A8J5PFW2-F1
#
_cell.length_a   1.000
_cell.length_b   1.000
_cell.length_c   1.000
_cell.angle_alpha   90.00
_cell.angle_beta   90.00
_cell.angle_gamma   90.00
#
_symmetry.space_group_name_H-M   'P 1'
#
loop_
_entity.id
_entity.type
_entity.pdbx_description
1 polymer ?
#
loop_
_entity_poly.entity_id
_entity_poly.type
_entity_poly.pdbx_seq_one_letter_code
_entity_poly.pdbx_strand_id
1 'polypeptide(L)'
;MEEVFLVCNAAYSMQGVIDSLRASAAKTDTEMEDLQTRLENTLITKSDGDAMIARLMAENEAYLKVIQSGGASHRTPEHPDPEAFTGEDPTLLPNFLQQLDLKLEMNKDWWNSEPQRMGYVVSCLKGKAHDQVSYNIKDGVVLFDNVNAIKSVLQSAFGDIDAKATAQLKIFDMKQGQRPLTVFLPEWYAIAKLTGWDSGALIAHLRRALHDNITWRLSLTKAKDMPTELTQFMDLVRTCDNECRQVDANYFKKNTNNPQSIPLRVYNLPPRRS
;
A
#
# COMPACT_ATOMS: atom_id res chain seq x y z
N MET A 1 -10.56 -118.41 -15.16
CA MET A 1 -9.56 -117.40 -15.60
C MET A 1 -10.21 -116.06 -15.93
N GLU A 2 -11.44 -116.03 -16.45
CA GLU A 2 -12.13 -114.81 -16.90
C GLU A 2 -12.55 -113.85 -15.74
N GLU A 3 -13.05 -114.39 -14.62
CA GLU A 3 -13.43 -113.58 -13.45
C GLU A 3 -12.23 -112.85 -12.79
N VAL A 4 -11.06 -113.49 -12.73
CA VAL A 4 -9.84 -112.90 -12.17
C VAL A 4 -9.36 -111.72 -13.03
N PHE A 5 -9.53 -111.81 -14.35
CA PHE A 5 -9.18 -110.72 -15.27
C PHE A 5 -10.10 -109.51 -15.12
N LEU A 6 -11.41 -109.73 -14.94
CA LEU A 6 -12.39 -108.67 -14.70
C LEU A 6 -12.14 -107.94 -13.38
N VAL A 7 -11.84 -108.67 -12.30
CA VAL A 7 -11.52 -108.09 -10.99
C VAL A 7 -10.21 -107.29 -11.04
N CYS A 8 -9.17 -107.81 -11.69
CA CYS A 8 -7.92 -107.08 -11.88
C CYS A 8 -8.14 -105.79 -12.69
N ASN A 9 -8.91 -105.85 -13.78
CA ASN A 9 -9.19 -104.66 -14.61
C ASN A 9 -9.97 -103.58 -13.84
N ALA A 10 -10.96 -103.99 -13.03
CA ALA A 10 -11.69 -103.07 -12.15
C ALA A 10 -10.79 -102.46 -11.07
N ALA A 11 -9.89 -103.25 -10.47
CA ALA A 11 -8.92 -102.76 -9.49
C ALA A 11 -7.95 -101.73 -10.10
N TYR A 12 -7.44 -101.96 -11.32
CA TYR A 12 -6.61 -100.99 -12.03
C TYR A 12 -7.38 -99.71 -12.37
N SER A 13 -8.64 -99.80 -12.78
CA SER A 13 -9.50 -98.64 -13.04
C SER A 13 -9.73 -97.81 -11.78
N MET A 14 -10.06 -98.45 -10.66
CA MET A 14 -10.22 -97.76 -9.36
C MET A 14 -8.92 -97.13 -8.89
N GLN A 15 -7.78 -97.79 -9.08
CA GLN A 15 -6.48 -97.22 -8.72
C GLN A 15 -6.18 -95.96 -9.55
N GLY A 16 -6.49 -95.96 -10.85
CA GLY A 16 -6.36 -94.77 -11.70
C GLY A 16 -7.25 -93.60 -11.24
N VAL A 17 -8.47 -93.88 -10.77
CA VAL A 17 -9.35 -92.86 -10.17
C VAL A 17 -8.78 -92.33 -8.86
N ILE A 18 -8.26 -93.20 -7.99
CA ILE A 18 -7.63 -92.81 -6.72
C ILE A 18 -6.42 -91.90 -6.98
N ASP A 19 -5.58 -92.24 -7.95
CA ASP A 19 -4.40 -91.44 -8.29
C ASP A 19 -4.78 -90.09 -8.91
N SER A 20 -5.83 -90.05 -9.74
CA SER A 20 -6.39 -88.80 -10.25
C SER A 20 -6.97 -87.91 -9.15
N LEU A 21 -7.70 -88.49 -8.18
CA LEU A 21 -8.22 -87.77 -7.03
C LEU A 21 -7.10 -87.24 -6.12
N ARG A 22 -6.04 -88.02 -5.90
CA ARG A 22 -4.86 -87.57 -5.15
C ARG A 22 -4.13 -86.43 -5.85
N ALA A 23 -3.96 -86.53 -7.16
CA ALA A 23 -3.36 -85.45 -7.95
C ALA A 23 -4.21 -84.17 -7.90
N SER A 24 -5.54 -84.32 -7.97
CA SER A 24 -6.49 -83.22 -7.82
C SER A 24 -6.41 -82.60 -6.42
N ALA A 25 -6.35 -83.41 -5.37
CA ALA A 25 -6.24 -82.95 -3.98
C ALA A 25 -4.92 -82.21 -3.72
N ALA A 26 -3.79 -82.76 -4.20
CA ALA A 26 -2.49 -82.09 -4.08
C ALA A 26 -2.46 -80.73 -4.81
N LYS A 27 -3.14 -80.63 -5.96
CA LYS A 27 -3.29 -79.37 -6.68
C LYS A 27 -4.13 -78.37 -5.89
N THR A 28 -5.25 -78.79 -5.30
CA THR A 28 -6.09 -77.90 -4.48
C THR A 28 -5.39 -77.44 -3.21
N ASP A 29 -4.56 -78.29 -2.59
CA ASP A 29 -3.77 -77.93 -1.41
C ASP A 29 -2.72 -76.86 -1.76
N THR A 30 -2.06 -77.02 -2.91
CA THR A 30 -1.10 -76.02 -3.42
C THR A 30 -1.78 -74.69 -3.73
N GLU A 31 -2.96 -74.70 -4.35
CA GLU A 31 -3.74 -73.49 -4.61
C GLU A 31 -4.21 -72.81 -3.31
N MET A 32 -4.54 -73.60 -2.28
CA MET A 32 -4.95 -73.07 -0.98
C MET A 32 -3.78 -72.39 -0.24
N GLU A 33 -2.58 -72.96 -0.30
CA GLU A 33 -1.36 -72.36 0.27
C GLU A 33 -0.99 -71.04 -0.45
N ASP A 34 -1.10 -70.98 -1.78
CA ASP A 34 -0.88 -69.74 -2.54
C ASP A 34 -1.88 -68.66 -2.13
N LEU A 35 -3.16 -69.00 -2.01
CA LEU A 35 -4.20 -68.07 -1.58
C LEU A 35 -3.98 -67.55 -0.16
N GLN A 36 -3.55 -68.41 0.77
CA GLN A 36 -3.20 -67.99 2.13
C GLN A 36 -2.03 -67.01 2.12
N THR A 37 -0.97 -67.32 1.38
CA THR A 37 0.21 -66.46 1.25
C THR A 37 -0.16 -65.09 0.65
N ARG A 38 -1.01 -65.06 -0.37
CA ARG A 38 -1.50 -63.83 -0.99
C ARG A 38 -2.37 -63.00 -0.04
N LEU A 39 -3.22 -63.65 0.75
CA LEU A 39 -4.06 -62.97 1.73
C LEU A 39 -3.21 -62.31 2.82
N GLU A 40 -2.19 -63.01 3.33
CA GLU A 40 -1.28 -62.50 4.34
C GLU A 40 -0.49 -61.28 3.84
N ASN A 41 0.09 -61.37 2.64
CA ASN A 41 0.77 -60.23 2.00
C ASN A 41 -0.16 -59.02 1.80
N THR A 42 -1.42 -59.27 1.45
CA THR A 42 -2.42 -58.21 1.29
C THR A 42 -2.78 -57.56 2.62
N LEU A 43 -2.87 -58.35 3.70
CA LEU A 43 -3.15 -57.83 5.04
C LEU A 43 -2.01 -56.93 5.54
N ILE A 44 -0.75 -57.35 5.33
CA ILE A 44 0.43 -56.60 5.74
C ILE A 44 0.50 -55.25 5.02
N THR A 45 0.37 -55.26 3.68
CA THR A 45 0.41 -54.03 2.88
C THR A 45 -0.72 -53.05 3.22
N LYS A 46 -1.92 -53.56 3.55
CA LYS A 46 -3.02 -52.73 4.03
C LYS A 46 -2.72 -52.12 5.40
N SER A 47 -2.18 -52.90 6.34
CA SER A 47 -1.79 -52.43 7.67
C SER A 47 -0.73 -51.31 7.58
N ASP A 48 0.25 -51.46 6.70
CA ASP A 48 1.27 -50.44 6.47
C ASP A 48 0.69 -49.15 5.88
N GLY A 49 -0.27 -49.29 4.94
CA GLY A 49 -1.03 -48.17 4.38
C GLY A 49 -1.83 -47.42 5.44
N ASP A 50 -2.53 -48.14 6.32
CA ASP A 50 -3.31 -47.56 7.41
C ASP A 50 -2.41 -46.81 8.41
N ALA A 51 -1.22 -47.36 8.72
CA ALA A 51 -0.23 -46.71 9.57
C ALA A 51 0.34 -45.41 8.93
N MET A 52 0.56 -45.40 7.61
CA MET A 52 1.01 -44.22 6.88
C MET A 52 -0.06 -43.12 6.87
N ILE A 53 -1.32 -43.48 6.65
CA ILE A 53 -2.46 -42.55 6.68
C ILE A 53 -2.59 -41.91 8.07
N ALA A 54 -2.50 -42.71 9.14
CA ALA A 54 -2.55 -42.21 10.50
C ALA A 54 -1.44 -41.19 10.81
N ARG A 55 -0.22 -41.42 10.31
CA ARG A 55 0.90 -40.46 10.45
C ARG A 55 0.64 -39.16 9.70
N LEU A 56 0.22 -39.24 8.43
CA LEU A 56 -0.11 -38.05 7.64
C LEU A 56 -1.26 -37.25 8.24
N MET A 57 -2.26 -37.92 8.83
CA MET A 57 -3.36 -37.25 9.53
C MET A 57 -2.87 -36.50 10.77
N ALA A 58 -2.00 -37.11 11.58
CA ALA A 58 -1.43 -36.44 12.76
C ALA A 58 -0.55 -35.25 12.39
N GLU A 59 0.23 -35.36 11.31
CA GLU A 59 1.05 -34.26 10.79
C GLU A 59 0.18 -33.11 10.27
N ASN A 60 -0.86 -33.41 9.48
CA ASN A 60 -1.82 -32.40 9.02
C ASN A 60 -2.56 -31.72 10.18
N GLU A 61 -2.94 -32.47 11.22
CA GLU A 61 -3.55 -31.90 12.43
C GLU A 61 -2.58 -30.98 13.18
N ALA A 62 -1.29 -31.35 13.25
CA ALA A 62 -0.26 -30.50 13.84
C ALA A 62 -0.04 -29.21 13.03
N TYR A 63 0.01 -29.28 11.69
CA TYR A 63 0.08 -28.09 10.84
C TYR A 63 -1.15 -27.19 11.01
N LEU A 64 -2.35 -27.76 11.06
CA LEU A 64 -3.57 -27.00 11.33
C LEU A 64 -3.54 -26.34 12.71
N LYS A 65 -3.06 -27.02 13.75
CA LYS A 65 -2.88 -26.44 15.08
C LYS A 65 -1.88 -25.29 15.07
N VAL A 66 -0.76 -25.37 14.33
CA VAL A 66 0.21 -24.27 14.22
C VAL A 66 -0.38 -23.05 13.49
N ILE A 67 -1.18 -23.29 12.45
CA ILE A 67 -1.89 -22.22 11.72
C ILE A 67 -2.97 -21.59 12.61
N GLN A 68 -3.72 -22.40 13.38
CA GLN A 68 -4.80 -21.94 14.25
C GLN A 68 -4.32 -21.32 15.57
N SER A 69 -3.19 -21.79 16.11
CA SER A 69 -2.62 -21.30 17.37
C SER A 69 -1.90 -19.97 17.23
N GLY A 70 -1.88 -19.37 16.04
CA GLY A 70 -1.27 -18.08 15.80
C GLY A 70 0.21 -18.08 16.18
N GLY A 71 1.08 -18.45 15.24
CA GLY A 71 2.46 -17.95 15.30
C GLY A 71 2.35 -16.45 15.59
N ALA A 72 2.90 -16.01 16.73
CA ALA A 72 2.60 -14.72 17.35
C ALA A 72 2.39 -13.68 16.24
N SER A 73 1.13 -13.22 16.07
CA SER A 73 0.82 -12.18 15.09
C SER A 73 1.84 -11.09 15.33
N HIS A 74 2.84 -10.99 14.44
CA HIS A 74 3.89 -10.00 14.54
C HIS A 74 3.22 -8.71 14.13
N ARG A 75 2.45 -8.15 15.07
CA ARG A 75 1.80 -6.87 14.88
C ARG A 75 2.90 -5.88 14.62
N THR A 76 2.76 -5.14 13.53
CA THR A 76 3.60 -3.99 13.27
C THR A 76 3.56 -3.06 14.48
N PRO A 77 4.67 -2.37 14.81
CA PRO A 77 4.66 -1.35 15.84
C PRO A 77 3.54 -0.33 15.57
N GLU A 78 2.95 0.19 16.64
CA GLU A 78 1.88 1.19 16.52
C GLU A 78 2.37 2.42 15.76
N HIS A 79 1.71 2.72 14.64
CA HIS A 79 1.86 4.02 14.00
C HIS A 79 1.02 5.04 14.76
N PRO A 80 1.48 6.30 14.93
CA PRO A 80 0.68 7.33 15.58
C PRO A 80 -0.74 7.46 14.99
N ASP A 81 -1.71 7.68 15.88
CA ASP A 81 -3.09 7.98 15.49
C ASP A 81 -3.17 9.36 14.82
N PRO A 82 -4.11 9.55 13.87
CA PRO A 82 -4.35 10.87 13.32
C PRO A 82 -4.92 11.80 14.38
N GLU A 83 -4.65 13.10 14.25
CA GLU A 83 -5.33 14.10 15.07
C GLU A 83 -6.84 14.05 14.81
N ALA A 84 -7.64 14.06 15.88
CA ALA A 84 -9.08 13.87 15.76
C ALA A 84 -9.73 15.01 14.95
N PHE A 85 -10.46 14.66 13.89
CA PHE A 85 -11.09 15.65 13.03
C PHE A 85 -12.48 16.01 13.54
N THR A 86 -12.68 17.28 13.89
CA THR A 86 -13.94 17.80 14.45
C THR A 86 -14.90 18.35 13.40
N GLY A 87 -14.39 18.73 12.23
CA GLY A 87 -15.13 19.46 11.21
C GLY A 87 -15.32 20.96 11.49
N GLU A 88 -14.69 21.51 12.54
CA GLU A 88 -14.75 22.97 12.83
C GLU A 88 -13.84 23.79 11.89
N ASP A 89 -12.67 23.25 11.54
CA ASP A 89 -11.79 23.81 10.52
C ASP A 89 -11.68 22.84 9.33
N PRO A 90 -12.43 23.07 8.23
CA PRO A 90 -12.39 22.23 7.04
C PRO A 90 -11.01 22.15 6.40
N THR A 91 -10.13 23.14 6.62
CA THR A 91 -8.78 23.17 6.02
C THR A 91 -7.88 22.06 6.56
N LEU A 92 -8.24 21.44 7.69
CA LEU A 92 -7.53 20.31 8.29
C LEU A 92 -7.88 18.95 7.65
N LEU A 93 -8.99 18.86 6.89
CA LEU A 93 -9.45 17.61 6.30
C LEU A 93 -8.36 16.89 5.46
N PRO A 94 -7.62 17.56 4.56
CA PRO A 94 -6.61 16.87 3.75
C PRO A 94 -5.50 16.25 4.59
N ASN A 95 -5.08 16.93 5.66
CA ASN A 95 -4.05 16.43 6.56
C ASN A 95 -4.57 15.23 7.37
N PHE A 96 -5.78 15.31 7.90
CA PHE A 96 -6.45 14.21 8.58
C PHE A 96 -6.56 12.97 7.69
N LEU A 97 -7.06 13.11 6.46
CA LEU A 97 -7.22 12.00 5.52
C LEU A 97 -5.86 11.34 5.20
N GLN A 98 -4.80 12.14 5.03
CA GLN A 98 -3.46 11.63 4.80
C GLN A 98 -2.92 10.83 6.01
N GLN A 99 -3.06 11.36 7.23
CA GLN A 99 -2.63 10.65 8.44
C GLN A 99 -3.43 9.36 8.66
N LEU A 100 -4.73 9.41 8.38
CA LEU A 100 -5.62 8.26 8.46
C LEU A 100 -5.20 7.16 7.48
N ASP A 101 -4.92 7.52 6.22
CA ASP A 101 -4.44 6.56 5.21
C ASP A 101 -3.11 5.93 5.61
N LEU A 102 -2.20 6.74 6.15
CA LEU A 102 -0.91 6.25 6.62
C LEU A 102 -1.07 5.25 7.77
N LYS A 103 -1.90 5.53 8.78
CA LYS A 103 -2.19 4.60 9.88
C LYS A 103 -2.79 3.29 9.36
N LEU A 104 -3.81 3.38 8.51
CA LEU A 104 -4.52 2.21 8.00
C LEU A 104 -3.60 1.29 7.17
N GLU A 105 -2.65 1.86 6.44
CA GLU A 105 -1.68 1.09 5.65
C GLU A 105 -0.54 0.54 6.50
N MET A 106 0.05 1.37 7.37
CA MET A 106 1.20 0.98 8.20
C MET A 106 0.84 -0.10 9.22
N ASN A 107 -0.38 -0.06 9.77
CA ASN A 107 -0.90 -1.06 10.69
C ASN A 107 -1.95 -1.95 10.02
N LYS A 108 -1.84 -2.25 8.73
CA LYS A 108 -2.83 -3.06 8.01
C LYS A 108 -3.14 -4.42 8.65
N ASP A 109 -2.14 -5.00 9.30
CA ASP A 109 -2.18 -6.27 10.03
C ASP A 109 -2.93 -6.19 11.37
N TRP A 110 -3.30 -4.98 11.82
CA TRP A 110 -4.11 -4.78 13.02
C TRP A 110 -5.60 -4.95 12.76
N TRP A 111 -6.03 -4.96 11.50
CA TRP A 111 -7.43 -5.02 11.10
C TRP A 111 -7.72 -6.34 10.37
N ASN A 112 -8.62 -7.13 10.90
CA ASN A 112 -9.02 -8.43 10.34
C ASN A 112 -10.22 -8.33 9.38
N SER A 113 -10.85 -7.15 9.29
CA SER A 113 -12.02 -6.92 8.46
C SER A 113 -12.24 -5.44 8.13
N GLU A 114 -12.94 -5.15 7.04
CA GLU A 114 -13.30 -3.78 6.65
C GLU A 114 -14.15 -3.06 7.73
N PRO A 115 -15.12 -3.70 8.41
CA PRO A 115 -15.82 -3.09 9.54
C PRO A 115 -14.92 -2.62 10.69
N GLN A 116 -13.81 -3.31 10.98
CA GLN A 116 -12.86 -2.85 12.00
C GLN A 116 -12.14 -1.58 11.56
N ARG A 117 -11.74 -1.52 10.28
CA ARG A 117 -11.14 -0.31 9.69
C ARG A 117 -12.12 0.86 9.73
N MET A 118 -13.37 0.64 9.35
CA MET A 118 -14.43 1.66 9.41
C MET A 118 -14.71 2.13 10.84
N GLY A 119 -14.80 1.21 11.80
CA GLY A 119 -14.97 1.55 13.21
C GLY A 119 -13.84 2.43 13.75
N TYR A 120 -12.60 2.15 13.34
CA TYR A 120 -11.45 2.99 13.66
C TYR A 120 -11.53 4.39 13.02
N VAL A 121 -11.90 4.48 11.73
CA VAL A 121 -12.07 5.78 11.06
C VAL A 121 -13.10 6.64 11.81
N VAL A 122 -14.24 6.06 12.18
CA VAL A 122 -15.30 6.76 12.92
C VAL A 122 -14.83 7.19 14.31
N SER A 123 -14.01 6.40 15.00
CA SER A 123 -13.51 6.76 16.35
C SER A 123 -12.59 7.99 16.33
N CYS A 124 -11.93 8.25 15.20
CA CYS A 124 -11.08 9.42 14.95
C CYS A 124 -11.89 10.70 14.64
N LEU A 125 -13.20 10.59 14.41
CA LEU A 125 -14.07 11.73 14.16
C LEU A 125 -14.70 12.25 15.45
N LYS A 126 -14.91 13.55 15.52
CA LYS A 126 -15.59 14.26 16.62
C LYS A 126 -16.52 15.34 16.07
N GLY A 127 -17.38 15.87 16.93
CA GLY A 127 -18.23 17.03 16.61
C GLY A 127 -18.98 16.91 15.28
N LYS A 128 -18.98 17.99 14.49
CA LYS A 128 -19.68 18.08 13.21
C LYS A 128 -19.25 16.99 12.22
N ALA A 129 -17.97 16.59 12.23
CA ALA A 129 -17.48 15.54 11.35
C ALA A 129 -18.06 14.16 11.70
N HIS A 130 -18.20 13.87 13.00
CA HIS A 130 -18.88 12.65 13.43
C HIS A 130 -20.38 12.68 13.11
N ASP A 131 -21.03 13.84 13.26
CA ASP A 131 -22.45 13.99 12.93
C ASP A 131 -22.75 13.63 11.47
N GLN A 132 -21.84 13.97 10.55
CA GLN A 132 -21.97 13.63 9.12
C GLN A 132 -21.98 12.13 8.84
N VAL A 133 -21.44 11.28 9.71
CA VAL A 133 -21.38 9.82 9.47
C VAL A 133 -22.30 9.04 10.40
N SER A 134 -22.82 9.69 11.44
CA SER A 134 -23.61 9.08 12.51
C SER A 134 -24.88 8.37 12.04
N TYR A 135 -25.51 8.85 10.96
CA TYR A 135 -26.76 8.28 10.42
C TYR A 135 -26.61 6.83 9.93
N ASN A 136 -25.38 6.39 9.63
CA ASN A 136 -25.04 5.07 9.15
C ASN A 136 -24.35 4.22 10.22
N ILE A 137 -24.57 4.52 11.50
CA ILE A 137 -24.08 3.73 12.63
C ILE A 137 -25.29 3.17 13.39
N LYS A 138 -25.35 1.85 13.55
CA LYS A 138 -26.43 1.18 14.27
C LYS A 138 -25.88 0.09 15.18
N ASP A 139 -26.30 0.09 16.44
CA ASP A 139 -25.91 -0.92 17.44
C ASP A 139 -24.38 -1.12 17.55
N GLY A 140 -23.61 -0.04 17.38
CA GLY A 140 -22.14 -0.06 17.42
C GLY A 140 -21.47 -0.55 16.12
N VAL A 141 -22.24 -0.80 15.07
CA VAL A 141 -21.75 -1.25 13.76
C VAL A 141 -21.85 -0.12 12.73
N VAL A 142 -20.77 0.09 11.98
CA VAL A 142 -20.71 1.05 10.87
C VAL A 142 -21.24 0.40 9.60
N LEU A 143 -22.28 0.97 9.00
CA LEU A 143 -23.06 0.42 7.88
C LEU A 143 -22.69 1.01 6.51
N PHE A 144 -21.52 1.66 6.41
CA PHE A 144 -20.96 2.05 5.11
C PHE A 144 -20.37 0.85 4.37
N ASP A 145 -20.21 0.95 3.05
CA ASP A 145 -19.65 -0.14 2.25
C ASP A 145 -18.17 -0.43 2.58
N ASN A 146 -17.41 0.64 2.86
CA ASN A 146 -15.97 0.58 3.14
C ASN A 146 -15.46 1.94 3.67
N VAL A 147 -14.19 2.00 4.04
CA VAL A 147 -13.52 3.24 4.49
C VAL A 147 -13.64 4.38 3.46
N ASN A 148 -13.57 4.08 2.15
CA ASN A 148 -13.63 5.14 1.13
C ASN A 148 -15.02 5.80 1.07
N ALA A 149 -16.10 5.06 1.32
CA ALA A 149 -17.44 5.65 1.41
C ALA A 149 -17.52 6.71 2.53
N ILE A 150 -16.89 6.44 3.68
CA ILE A 150 -16.80 7.41 4.78
C ILE A 150 -15.99 8.64 4.36
N LYS A 151 -14.83 8.44 3.73
CA LYS A 151 -14.01 9.55 3.22
C LYS A 151 -14.76 10.40 2.20
N SER A 152 -15.56 9.79 1.32
CA SER A 152 -16.38 10.52 0.35
C SER A 152 -17.43 11.41 1.02
N VAL A 153 -18.05 10.96 2.11
CA VAL A 153 -18.96 11.80 2.91
C VAL A 153 -18.21 12.98 3.51
N LEU A 154 -17.04 12.76 4.11
CA LEU A 154 -16.22 13.83 4.68
C LEU A 154 -15.75 14.83 3.62
N GLN A 155 -15.32 14.34 2.45
CA GLN A 155 -14.90 15.17 1.33
C GLN A 155 -16.07 15.98 0.75
N SER A 156 -17.28 15.42 0.73
CA SER A 156 -18.46 16.14 0.26
C SER A 156 -18.91 17.21 1.25
N ALA A 157 -18.74 16.97 2.56
CA ALA A 157 -19.17 17.89 3.61
C ALA A 157 -18.16 19.01 3.91
N PHE A 158 -16.86 18.69 3.89
CA PHE A 158 -15.78 19.59 4.34
C PHE A 158 -14.67 19.79 3.29
N GLY A 159 -14.68 19.04 2.21
CA GLY A 159 -13.68 19.14 1.17
C GLY A 159 -13.89 20.36 0.27
N ASP A 160 -12.82 20.78 -0.38
CA ASP A 160 -12.90 21.78 -1.44
C ASP A 160 -13.37 21.11 -2.73
N ILE A 161 -14.60 21.42 -3.15
CA ILE A 161 -15.28 20.87 -4.33
C ILE A 161 -14.46 21.11 -5.61
N ASP A 162 -13.71 22.22 -5.66
CA ASP A 162 -12.81 22.52 -6.77
C ASP A 162 -11.45 23.01 -6.26
N ALA A 163 -10.76 22.14 -5.51
CA ALA A 163 -9.43 22.41 -4.97
C ALA A 163 -8.44 22.92 -6.02
N LYS A 164 -8.59 22.48 -7.28
CA LYS A 164 -7.77 22.94 -8.40
C LYS A 164 -8.09 24.39 -8.75
N ALA A 165 -9.36 24.74 -8.99
CA ALA A 165 -9.74 26.12 -9.29
C ALA A 165 -9.45 27.06 -8.11
N THR A 166 -9.70 26.62 -6.87
CA THR A 166 -9.35 27.39 -5.67
C THR A 166 -7.85 27.66 -5.59
N ALA A 167 -7.01 26.65 -5.85
CA ALA A 167 -5.56 26.84 -5.90
C ALA A 167 -5.13 27.79 -7.03
N GLN A 168 -5.77 27.67 -8.21
CA GLN A 168 -5.53 28.55 -9.35
C GLN A 168 -5.89 30.00 -9.01
N LEU A 169 -7.03 30.26 -8.37
CA LEU A 169 -7.40 31.60 -7.92
C LEU A 169 -6.40 32.12 -6.87
N LYS A 170 -6.12 31.31 -5.86
CA LYS A 170 -5.21 31.69 -4.76
C LYS A 170 -3.82 32.08 -5.26
N ILE A 171 -3.26 31.34 -6.22
CA ILE A 171 -1.90 31.61 -6.71
C ILE A 171 -1.78 32.94 -7.46
N PHE A 172 -2.86 33.46 -8.06
CA PHE A 172 -2.84 34.78 -8.71
C PHE A 172 -2.61 35.91 -7.69
N ASP A 173 -3.15 35.76 -6.49
CA ASP A 173 -3.09 36.77 -5.43
C ASP A 173 -1.83 36.66 -4.56
N MET A 174 -1.09 35.55 -4.66
CA MET A 174 0.12 35.36 -3.89
C MET A 174 1.22 36.35 -4.31
N LYS A 175 1.70 37.13 -3.33
CA LYS A 175 2.90 37.97 -3.42
C LYS A 175 3.86 37.64 -2.30
N GLN A 176 5.16 37.72 -2.58
CA GLN A 176 6.21 37.70 -1.57
C GLN A 176 6.01 38.88 -0.62
N GLY A 177 5.76 40.08 -1.19
CA GLY A 177 5.64 41.31 -0.42
C GLY A 177 6.86 41.49 0.49
N GLN A 178 6.62 41.85 1.74
CA GLN A 178 7.68 42.05 2.73
C GLN A 178 8.09 40.78 3.49
N ARG A 179 7.74 39.59 2.98
CA ARG A 179 8.07 38.32 3.64
C ARG A 179 9.43 37.81 3.16
N PRO A 180 10.23 37.19 4.05
CA PRO A 180 11.43 36.46 3.64
C PRO A 180 11.09 35.40 2.59
N LEU A 181 11.97 35.23 1.58
CA LEU A 181 11.79 34.20 0.54
C LEU A 181 11.66 32.79 1.15
N THR A 182 12.38 32.52 2.24
CA THR A 182 12.37 31.24 2.97
C THR A 182 11.00 30.85 3.53
N VAL A 183 10.13 31.83 3.75
CA VAL A 183 8.74 31.60 4.20
C VAL A 183 7.80 31.57 3.00
N PHE A 184 7.93 32.55 2.10
CA PHE A 184 7.04 32.70 0.95
C PHE A 184 7.14 31.56 -0.07
N LEU A 185 8.37 31.16 -0.45
CA LEU A 185 8.58 30.24 -1.56
C LEU A 185 8.02 28.83 -1.30
N PRO A 186 8.19 28.22 -0.10
CA PRO A 186 7.55 26.95 0.22
C PRO A 186 6.02 27.01 0.17
N GLU A 187 5.41 28.08 0.71
CA GLU A 187 3.94 28.27 0.68
C GLU A 187 3.44 28.39 -0.77
N TRP A 188 4.11 29.21 -1.59
CA TRP A 188 3.76 29.38 -3.00
C TRP A 188 3.88 28.07 -3.76
N TYR A 189 4.94 27.31 -3.51
CA TYR A 189 5.18 26.03 -4.17
C TYR A 189 4.13 24.96 -3.77
N ALA A 190 3.66 24.96 -2.52
CA ALA A 190 2.60 24.07 -2.08
C ALA A 190 1.29 24.33 -2.86
N ILE A 191 0.92 25.60 -3.06
CA ILE A 191 -0.26 25.96 -3.86
C ILE A 191 -0.04 25.65 -5.34
N ALA A 192 1.16 25.92 -5.88
CA ALA A 192 1.51 25.64 -7.27
C ALA A 192 1.29 24.16 -7.67
N LYS A 193 1.57 23.22 -6.76
CA LYS A 193 1.34 21.79 -7.02
C LYS A 193 -0.13 21.42 -7.20
N LEU A 194 -1.04 22.22 -6.64
CA LEU A 194 -2.48 21.97 -6.69
C LEU A 194 -3.14 22.55 -7.95
N THR A 195 -2.47 23.47 -8.68
CA THR A 195 -3.07 24.16 -9.84
C THR A 195 -3.13 23.30 -11.10
N GLY A 196 -2.25 22.29 -11.21
CA GLY A 196 -2.07 21.47 -12.41
C GLY A 196 -1.52 22.24 -13.61
N TRP A 197 -0.86 23.38 -13.40
CA TRP A 197 -0.19 24.15 -14.45
C TRP A 197 1.19 23.58 -14.80
N ASP A 198 1.65 23.84 -16.01
CA ASP A 198 2.99 23.45 -16.47
C ASP A 198 4.09 24.38 -15.91
N SER A 199 5.36 23.95 -16.05
CA SER A 199 6.53 24.71 -15.58
C SER A 199 6.58 26.13 -16.14
N GLY A 200 6.22 26.35 -17.41
CA GLY A 200 6.28 27.67 -18.04
C GLY A 200 5.28 28.65 -17.43
N ALA A 201 4.03 28.22 -17.26
CA ALA A 201 3.01 28.99 -16.58
C ALA A 201 3.41 29.30 -15.12
N LEU A 202 3.89 28.30 -14.38
CA LEU A 202 4.32 28.45 -13.00
C LEU A 202 5.50 29.41 -12.85
N ILE A 203 6.49 29.36 -13.74
CA ILE A 203 7.63 30.29 -13.77
C ILE A 203 7.14 31.73 -14.01
N ALA A 204 6.23 31.93 -14.97
CA ALA A 204 5.67 33.26 -15.25
C ALA A 204 4.92 33.83 -14.03
N HIS A 205 4.15 32.99 -13.34
CA HIS A 205 3.45 33.37 -12.12
C HIS A 205 4.38 33.67 -10.95
N LEU A 206 5.40 32.83 -10.73
CA LEU A 206 6.38 33.05 -9.68
C LEU A 206 7.13 34.37 -9.89
N ARG A 207 7.58 34.66 -11.13
CA ARG A 207 8.25 35.93 -11.46
C ARG A 207 7.44 37.16 -11.06
N ARG A 208 6.12 37.14 -11.30
CA ARG A 208 5.21 38.23 -10.92
C ARG A 208 4.95 38.30 -9.42
N ALA A 209 5.21 37.23 -8.68
CA ALA A 209 4.94 37.15 -7.25
C ALA A 209 6.15 37.55 -6.38
N LEU A 210 7.37 37.48 -6.92
CA LEU A 210 8.61 37.79 -6.22
C LEU A 210 8.80 39.28 -5.94
N HIS A 211 9.61 39.58 -4.92
CA HIS A 211 10.00 40.94 -4.57
C HIS A 211 10.90 41.57 -5.65
N ASP A 212 10.73 42.87 -5.91
CA ASP A 212 11.38 43.59 -7.02
C ASP A 212 12.91 43.45 -7.07
N ASN A 213 13.59 43.48 -5.92
CA ASN A 213 15.04 43.21 -5.84
C ASN A 213 15.44 41.85 -6.42
N ILE A 214 14.68 40.77 -6.18
CA ILE A 214 14.93 39.46 -6.80
C ILE A 214 14.60 39.53 -8.29
N THR A 215 13.47 40.14 -8.66
CA THR A 215 13.06 40.28 -10.07
C THR A 215 14.09 41.06 -10.89
N TRP A 216 14.69 42.09 -10.31
CA TRP A 216 15.80 42.84 -10.90
C TRP A 216 17.01 41.94 -11.13
N ARG A 217 17.44 41.15 -10.13
CA ARG A 217 18.55 40.19 -10.30
C ARG A 217 18.27 39.18 -11.40
N LEU A 218 17.06 38.63 -11.44
CA LEU A 218 16.63 37.70 -12.49
C LEU A 218 16.67 38.33 -13.88
N SER A 219 16.46 39.64 -14.02
CA SER A 219 16.55 40.35 -15.30
C SER A 219 17.98 40.46 -15.84
N LEU A 220 18.99 40.30 -14.97
CA LEU A 220 20.40 40.30 -15.35
C LEU A 220 20.86 38.93 -15.86
N THR A 221 20.08 37.87 -15.65
CA THR A 221 20.35 36.54 -16.20
C THR A 221 20.09 36.52 -17.70
N LYS A 222 21.05 36.03 -18.49
CA LYS A 222 20.91 35.95 -19.95
C LYS A 222 19.80 34.97 -20.31
N ALA A 223 19.05 35.25 -21.37
CA ALA A 223 17.93 34.41 -21.82
C ALA A 223 18.32 32.94 -22.03
N LYS A 224 19.52 32.67 -22.57
CA LYS A 224 20.03 31.30 -22.79
C LYS A 224 20.31 30.51 -21.50
N ASP A 225 20.51 31.21 -20.39
CA ASP A 225 20.83 30.64 -19.09
C ASP A 225 19.58 30.57 -18.20
N MET A 226 18.40 30.92 -18.75
CA MET A 226 17.13 30.90 -18.02
C MET A 226 16.56 29.48 -17.98
N PRO A 227 16.33 28.90 -16.79
CA PRO A 227 15.74 27.56 -16.71
C PRO A 227 14.29 27.53 -17.20
N THR A 228 13.93 26.43 -17.86
CA THR A 228 12.55 26.13 -18.29
C THR A 228 11.81 25.22 -17.31
N GLU A 229 12.54 24.53 -16.45
CA GLU A 229 11.98 23.69 -15.39
C GLU A 229 11.80 24.49 -14.10
N LEU A 230 10.63 24.31 -13.46
CA LEU A 230 10.28 25.07 -12.25
C LEU A 230 11.30 24.87 -11.12
N THR A 231 11.77 23.65 -10.91
CA THR A 231 12.73 23.33 -9.84
C THR A 231 14.05 24.09 -10.01
N GLN A 232 14.61 24.06 -11.23
CA GLN A 232 15.83 24.79 -11.57
C GLN A 232 15.62 26.31 -11.49
N PHE A 233 14.46 26.80 -11.91
CA PHE A 233 14.12 28.21 -11.77
C PHE A 233 14.03 28.64 -10.30
N MET A 234 13.44 27.82 -9.43
CA MET A 234 13.41 28.09 -7.97
C MET A 234 14.81 28.13 -7.36
N ASP A 235 15.76 27.32 -7.83
CA ASP A 235 17.16 27.38 -7.38
C ASP A 235 17.86 28.67 -7.81
N LEU A 236 17.58 29.14 -9.02
CA LEU A 236 18.04 30.45 -9.46
C LEU A 236 17.43 31.56 -8.60
N VAL A 237 16.13 31.50 -8.29
CA VAL A 237 15.46 32.45 -7.39
C VAL A 237 16.12 32.49 -6.01
N ARG A 238 16.46 31.32 -5.43
CA ARG A 238 17.21 31.24 -4.15
C ARG A 238 18.59 31.87 -4.25
N THR A 239 19.28 31.66 -5.38
CA THR A 239 20.60 32.27 -5.63
C THR A 239 20.49 33.80 -5.67
N CYS A 240 19.50 34.33 -6.39
CA CYS A 240 19.22 35.78 -6.42
C CYS A 240 18.85 36.34 -5.04
N ASP A 241 18.05 35.64 -4.23
CA ASP A 241 17.73 36.06 -2.85
C ASP A 241 18.99 36.13 -1.97
N ASN A 242 19.87 35.14 -2.07
CA ASN A 242 21.15 35.14 -1.36
C ASN A 242 22.01 36.35 -1.75
N GLU A 243 22.11 36.66 -3.05
CA GLU A 243 22.82 37.86 -3.52
C GLU A 243 22.19 39.17 -3.02
N CYS A 244 20.86 39.25 -2.97
CA CYS A 244 20.16 40.39 -2.39
C CYS A 244 20.51 40.54 -0.90
N ARG A 245 20.51 39.45 -0.13
CA ARG A 245 20.84 39.45 1.31
C ARG A 245 22.29 39.82 1.61
N GLN A 246 23.23 39.49 0.71
CA GLN A 246 24.63 39.92 0.85
C GLN A 246 24.80 41.44 0.75
N VAL A 247 23.93 42.11 -0.03
CA VAL A 247 23.92 43.58 -0.14
C VAL A 247 23.13 44.20 1.00
N ASP A 248 21.97 43.63 1.32
CA ASP A 248 21.10 44.07 2.40
C ASP A 248 20.32 42.87 2.97
N ALA A 249 20.68 42.46 4.19
CA ALA A 249 20.06 41.33 4.87
C ALA A 249 18.53 41.48 5.05
N ASN A 250 18.02 42.71 5.04
CA ASN A 250 16.60 43.04 5.19
C ASN A 250 16.00 43.68 3.93
N TYR A 251 16.56 43.43 2.73
CA TYR A 251 16.10 44.04 1.49
C TYR A 251 14.58 43.94 1.28
N PHE A 252 13.97 42.83 1.71
CA PHE A 252 12.55 42.52 1.54
C PHE A 252 11.64 43.38 2.44
N LYS A 253 12.17 44.02 3.49
CA LYS A 253 11.38 44.93 4.35
C LYS A 253 11.21 46.32 3.73
N LYS A 254 11.99 46.64 2.69
CA LYS A 254 11.93 47.95 2.04
C LYS A 254 10.69 48.03 1.15
N ASN A 255 9.89 49.07 1.34
CA ASN A 255 8.70 49.29 0.54
C ASN A 255 9.12 49.64 -0.91
N THR A 256 8.65 48.86 -1.87
CA THR A 256 8.97 49.01 -3.31
C THR A 256 8.42 50.31 -3.91
N ASN A 257 7.55 51.02 -3.19
CA ASN A 257 6.99 52.32 -3.57
C ASN A 257 7.97 53.51 -3.45
N ASN A 258 9.22 53.31 -3.03
CA ASN A 258 10.22 54.37 -3.03
C ASN A 258 11.25 54.17 -4.16
N PRO A 259 11.20 54.95 -5.26
CA PRO A 259 12.12 54.81 -6.40
C PRO A 259 13.59 55.10 -6.05
N GLN A 260 13.88 55.61 -4.85
CA GLN A 260 15.25 55.81 -4.35
C GLN A 260 15.84 54.56 -3.67
N SER A 261 15.11 53.45 -3.56
CA SER A 261 15.56 52.25 -2.84
C SER A 261 16.16 51.16 -3.72
N ILE A 262 16.12 51.32 -5.06
CA ILE A 262 16.97 50.54 -5.97
C ILE A 262 18.39 51.07 -5.78
N PRO A 263 19.35 50.26 -5.31
CA PRO A 263 20.72 50.74 -5.20
C PRO A 263 21.27 50.95 -6.61
N LEU A 264 21.18 52.17 -7.12
CA LEU A 264 22.05 52.69 -8.17
C LEU A 264 23.45 52.77 -7.58
N ARG A 265 24.09 51.61 -7.40
CA ARG A 265 25.52 51.57 -7.12
C ARG A 265 26.21 51.84 -8.44
N VAL A 266 26.59 53.10 -8.62
CA VAL A 266 27.49 53.57 -9.67
C VAL A 266 28.67 52.60 -9.77
N TYR A 267 28.70 51.77 -10.80
CA TYR A 267 29.88 51.00 -11.13
C TYR A 267 30.89 51.98 -11.73
N ASN A 268 31.95 52.30 -10.99
CA ASN A 268 33.16 52.87 -11.56
C ASN A 268 33.71 51.87 -12.58
N LEU A 269 33.35 52.06 -13.85
CA LEU A 269 33.99 51.40 -14.98
C LEU A 269 35.43 51.91 -15.07
N PRO A 270 36.45 51.02 -15.14
CA PRO A 270 37.81 51.47 -15.44
C PRO A 270 37.85 52.06 -16.86
N PRO A 271 38.72 53.05 -17.12
CA PRO A 271 38.76 53.71 -18.41
C PRO A 271 39.15 52.69 -19.49
N ARG A 272 38.37 52.65 -20.57
CA ARG A 272 38.74 51.93 -21.78
C ARG A 272 40.07 52.49 -22.27
N ARG A 273 41.11 51.66 -22.25
CA ARG A 273 42.34 51.95 -22.98
C ARG A 273 42.01 51.88 -24.47
N SER A 274 42.12 53.03 -25.13
CA SER A 274 42.27 53.20 -26.58
C SER A 274 43.56 52.59 -27.07
#